data_AF-A0A0G2Z6K0-F1
#
_entry.id   AF-A0A0G2Z6K0-F1
#
_cell.length_a   1.000
_cell.length_b   1.000
_cell.length_c   1.000
_cell.angle_alpha   90.00
_cell.angle_beta   90.00
_cell.angle_gamma   90.00
#
_symmetry.space_group_name_H-M   'P 1'
#
loop_
_entity.id
_entity.type
_entity.pdbx_description
1 polymer ?
#
loop_
_entity_poly.entity_id
_entity_poly.type
_entity_poly.pdbx_seq_one_letter_code
_entity_poly.pdbx_strand_id
1 'polypeptide(L)'
;MKKVLLSILIIFVAVIAFGKFSLGANSLIAASYVIDPGATPFVGIVESIDVRVSLGMFHGGLTTPFMVFAFSADTGSQISAFPPGLVWYAYAGGHLPFGRMYAIADLGVLISFGGLAPNFVIFRIGGGMKLGMNGFVEFSTLAALQDIQNTIGKLFTVEFGYIF
;
A
#
# COMPACT_ATOMS: atom_id res chain seq x y z
N MET A 1 -25.67 -11.94 17.00
CA MET A 1 -25.28 -10.51 17.03
C MET A 1 -24.43 -10.15 18.26
N LYS A 2 -24.89 -10.35 19.51
CA LYS A 2 -24.12 -10.00 20.72
C LYS A 2 -22.71 -10.64 20.79
N LYS A 3 -22.57 -11.92 20.44
CA LYS A 3 -21.27 -12.62 20.41
C LYS A 3 -20.30 -12.03 19.38
N VAL A 4 -20.80 -11.66 18.19
CA VAL A 4 -19.99 -11.04 17.12
C VAL A 4 -19.50 -9.67 17.55
N LEU A 5 -20.38 -8.84 18.12
CA LEU A 5 -20.01 -7.53 18.67
C LEU A 5 -18.97 -7.66 19.79
N LEU A 6 -19.13 -8.62 20.70
CA LEU A 6 -18.16 -8.88 21.75
C LEU A 6 -16.81 -9.32 21.18
N SER A 7 -16.79 -10.20 20.16
CA SER A 7 -15.56 -10.60 19.48
C SER A 7 -14.87 -9.41 18.80
N ILE A 8 -15.61 -8.55 18.10
CA ILE A 8 -15.09 -7.34 17.49
C ILE A 8 -14.49 -6.42 18.56
N LEU A 9 -15.19 -6.23 19.68
CA LEU A 9 -14.72 -5.40 20.78
C LEU A 9 -13.43 -5.95 21.40
N ILE A 10 -13.36 -7.26 21.65
CA ILE A 10 -12.16 -7.92 22.20
C ILE A 10 -10.98 -7.74 21.25
N ILE A 11 -11.20 -7.96 19.94
CA ILE A 11 -10.15 -7.75 18.92
C ILE A 11 -9.72 -6.29 18.92
N PHE A 12 -10.67 -5.35 18.93
CA PHE A 12 -10.38 -3.92 18.93
C PHE A 12 -9.56 -3.48 20.15
N VAL A 13 -9.94 -3.93 21.34
CA VAL A 13 -9.20 -3.65 22.59
C VAL A 13 -7.82 -4.29 22.55
N ALA A 14 -7.68 -5.52 22.06
CA ALA A 14 -6.39 -6.18 21.93
C ALA A 14 -5.47 -5.45 20.94
N VAL A 15 -6.01 -4.98 19.81
CA VAL A 15 -5.28 -4.18 18.81
C VAL A 15 -4.82 -2.85 19.41
N ILE A 16 -5.66 -2.16 20.19
CA ILE A 16 -5.26 -0.91 20.85
C ILE A 16 -4.21 -1.16 21.93
N ALA A 17 -4.38 -2.21 22.74
CA ALA A 17 -3.52 -2.48 23.89
C ALA A 17 -2.13 -3.02 23.50
N PHE A 18 -2.05 -3.80 22.42
CA PHE A 18 -0.84 -4.53 22.04
C PHE A 18 -0.33 -4.23 20.64
N GLY A 19 -1.11 -3.51 19.82
CA GLY A 19 -0.74 -3.16 18.47
C GLY A 19 0.29 -2.03 18.45
N LYS A 20 1.26 -2.15 17.55
CA LYS A 20 2.15 -1.04 17.18
C LYS A 20 1.52 -0.29 16.04
N PHE A 21 1.17 0.97 16.27
CA PHE A 21 0.62 1.83 15.25
C PHE A 21 1.75 2.48 14.46
N SER A 22 1.55 2.60 13.15
CA SER A 22 2.45 3.36 12.30
C SER A 22 1.70 4.17 11.26
N LEU A 23 2.32 5.27 10.86
CA LEU A 23 1.88 6.12 9.76
C LEU A 23 2.97 6.13 8.70
N GLY A 24 2.60 5.85 7.45
CA GLY A 24 3.48 5.82 6.29
C GLY A 24 3.05 6.83 5.23
N ALA A 25 4.03 7.40 4.53
CA ALA A 25 3.84 8.03 3.23
C ALA A 25 4.30 7.03 2.16
N ASN A 26 3.41 6.70 1.23
CA ASN A 26 3.60 5.64 0.24
C ASN A 26 3.48 6.22 -1.17
N SER A 27 4.49 5.96 -2.00
CA SER A 27 4.50 6.34 -3.41
C SER A 27 4.37 5.09 -4.27
N LEU A 28 3.23 4.90 -4.93
CA LEU A 28 3.03 3.88 -5.95
C LEU A 28 3.53 4.41 -7.29
N ILE A 29 4.47 3.71 -7.89
CA ILE A 29 5.11 4.04 -9.16
C ILE A 29 4.66 3.02 -10.20
N ALA A 30 4.13 3.54 -11.32
CA ALA A 30 3.76 2.78 -12.50
C ALA A 30 4.38 3.41 -13.73
N ALA A 31 5.12 2.63 -14.52
CA ALA A 31 5.80 3.12 -15.72
C ALA A 31 5.31 2.36 -16.95
N SER A 32 4.88 3.08 -17.99
CA SER A 32 4.29 2.49 -19.20
C SER A 32 5.27 1.60 -19.95
N TYR A 33 6.55 1.94 -20.03
CA TYR A 33 7.57 1.12 -20.71
C TYR A 33 7.87 -0.21 -20.00
N VAL A 34 7.46 -0.33 -18.72
CA VAL A 34 7.52 -1.60 -17.97
C VAL A 34 6.26 -2.42 -18.24
N ILE A 35 5.15 -1.77 -18.60
CA ILE A 35 3.86 -2.40 -18.92
C ILE A 35 3.79 -2.83 -20.39
N ASP A 36 4.15 -1.94 -21.31
CA ASP A 36 4.24 -2.10 -22.76
C ASP A 36 5.45 -1.31 -23.30
N PRO A 37 6.52 -1.98 -23.75
CA PRO A 37 7.71 -1.34 -24.32
C PRO A 37 7.45 -0.48 -25.58
N GLY A 38 6.32 -0.69 -26.27
CA GLY A 38 5.94 0.07 -27.47
C GLY A 38 5.08 1.30 -27.17
N ALA A 39 4.63 1.49 -25.93
CA ALA A 39 3.82 2.63 -25.54
C ALA A 39 4.65 3.91 -25.42
N THR A 40 4.00 5.08 -25.61
CA THR A 40 4.60 6.37 -25.26
C THR A 40 5.15 6.30 -23.82
N PRO A 41 6.42 6.69 -23.59
CA PRO A 41 7.00 6.70 -22.25
C PRO A 41 6.17 7.57 -21.30
N PHE A 42 5.64 6.93 -20.27
CA PHE A 42 4.81 7.51 -19.22
C PHE A 42 5.26 6.97 -17.86
N VAL A 43 5.29 7.84 -16.85
CA VAL A 43 5.48 7.46 -15.45
C VAL A 43 4.38 8.13 -14.62
N GLY A 44 3.56 7.32 -13.98
CA GLY A 44 2.59 7.73 -12.98
C GLY A 44 3.12 7.44 -11.58
N ILE A 45 3.00 8.43 -10.68
CA ILE A 45 3.28 8.30 -9.26
C ILE A 45 2.01 8.68 -8.50
N VAL A 46 1.55 7.80 -7.63
CA VAL A 46 0.41 8.03 -6.75
C VAL A 46 0.90 8.10 -5.32
N GLU A 47 0.78 9.27 -4.70
CA GLU A 47 1.13 9.48 -3.30
C GLU A 47 -0.06 9.18 -2.40
N SER A 48 0.20 8.42 -1.34
CA SER A 48 -0.79 7.93 -0.40
C SER A 48 -0.32 8.04 1.03
N ILE A 49 -1.29 8.06 1.95
CA ILE A 49 -1.04 7.91 3.39
C ILE A 49 -1.47 6.50 3.78
N ASP A 50 -0.61 5.81 4.52
CA ASP A 50 -0.82 4.47 5.05
C ASP A 50 -0.96 4.51 6.57
N VAL A 51 -2.06 4.01 7.10
CA VAL A 51 -2.23 3.76 8.53
C VAL A 51 -2.18 2.26 8.75
N ARG A 52 -1.23 1.82 9.59
CA ARG A 52 -0.97 0.40 9.80
C ARG A 52 -0.91 0.08 11.28
N VAL A 53 -1.41 -1.11 11.62
CA VAL A 53 -1.22 -1.71 12.95
C VAL A 53 -0.52 -3.04 12.81
N SER A 54 0.48 -3.28 13.66
CA SER A 54 1.25 -4.51 13.69
C SER A 54 1.10 -5.24 15.02
N LEU A 55 0.84 -6.54 14.97
CA LEU A 55 0.76 -7.46 16.10
C LEU A 55 1.73 -8.63 15.87
N GLY A 56 2.91 -8.54 16.49
CA GLY A 56 3.98 -9.51 16.28
C GLY A 56 4.44 -9.51 14.82
N MET A 57 4.29 -10.64 14.14
CA MET A 57 4.63 -10.78 12.71
C MET A 57 3.49 -10.39 11.78
N PHE A 58 2.28 -10.14 12.28
CA PHE A 58 1.13 -9.81 11.45
C PHE A 58 0.92 -8.31 11.42
N HIS A 59 0.42 -7.81 10.30
CA HIS A 59 -0.01 -6.43 10.19
C HIS A 59 -1.30 -6.33 9.40
N GLY A 60 -2.03 -5.24 9.63
CA GLY A 60 -3.14 -4.82 8.81
C GLY A 60 -3.14 -3.31 8.69
N GLY A 61 -3.61 -2.80 7.57
CA GLY A 61 -3.58 -1.37 7.33
C GLY A 61 -4.61 -0.91 6.33
N LEU A 62 -4.64 0.41 6.20
CA LEU A 62 -5.56 1.13 5.36
C LEU A 62 -4.79 2.29 4.72
N THR A 63 -4.70 2.26 3.39
CA THR A 63 -4.02 3.27 2.59
C THR A 63 -5.03 4.06 1.77
N THR A 64 -4.84 5.38 1.62
CA THR A 64 -5.64 6.20 0.70
C THR A 64 -4.77 7.19 -0.07
N PRO A 65 -4.94 7.30 -1.41
CA PRO A 65 -4.20 8.27 -2.22
C PRO A 65 -4.72 9.69 -1.99
N PHE A 66 -3.83 10.66 -2.10
CA PHE A 66 -4.16 12.08 -2.01
C PHE A 66 -3.57 12.93 -3.15
N MET A 67 -2.62 12.38 -3.92
CA MET A 67 -1.98 13.12 -5.01
C MET A 67 -1.53 12.17 -6.12
N VAL A 68 -1.60 12.64 -7.36
CA VAL A 68 -1.10 11.92 -8.54
C VAL A 68 -0.18 12.84 -9.35
N PHE A 69 0.98 12.32 -9.69
CA PHE A 69 1.94 12.91 -10.62
C PHE A 69 1.99 12.04 -11.86
N ALA A 70 1.95 12.64 -13.03
CA ALA A 70 2.03 11.97 -14.30
C ALA A 70 3.05 12.67 -15.17
N PHE A 71 3.99 11.92 -15.73
CA PHE A 71 4.94 12.41 -16.72
C PHE A 71 4.75 11.62 -17.98
N SER A 72 4.54 12.28 -19.11
CA SER A 72 4.48 11.66 -20.43
C SER A 72 5.43 12.38 -21.37
N ALA A 73 6.10 11.63 -22.25
CA ALA A 73 6.96 12.21 -23.28
C ALA A 73 6.18 13.15 -24.24
N ASP A 74 4.90 12.88 -24.46
CA ASP A 74 4.08 13.61 -25.45
C ASP A 74 3.39 14.85 -24.84
N THR A 75 2.95 14.76 -23.58
CA THR A 75 2.12 15.80 -22.93
C THR A 75 2.83 16.54 -21.81
N GLY A 76 4.07 16.18 -21.49
CA GLY A 76 4.83 16.75 -20.37
C GLY A 76 4.36 16.26 -19.00
N SER A 77 4.63 17.06 -17.96
CA SER A 77 4.29 16.76 -16.58
C SER A 77 2.91 17.31 -16.18
N GLN A 78 2.11 16.50 -15.52
CA GLN A 78 0.85 16.89 -14.89
C GLN A 78 0.86 16.50 -13.41
N ILE A 79 0.32 17.38 -12.57
CA ILE A 79 0.11 17.15 -11.14
C ILE A 79 -1.37 17.38 -10.87
N SER A 80 -2.02 16.40 -10.25
CA SER A 80 -3.42 16.48 -9.88
C SER A 80 -3.61 16.09 -8.43
N ALA A 81 -4.33 16.92 -7.67
CA ALA A 81 -4.80 16.54 -6.36
C ALA A 81 -5.86 15.46 -6.49
N PHE A 82 -5.77 14.41 -5.68
CA PHE A 82 -6.77 13.36 -5.61
C PHE A 82 -7.50 13.48 -4.27
N PRO A 83 -8.83 13.71 -4.26
CA PRO A 83 -9.55 13.84 -2.99
C PRO A 83 -9.34 12.57 -2.13
N PRO A 84 -8.77 12.71 -0.92
CA PRO A 84 -8.57 11.56 -0.04
C PRO A 84 -9.90 10.90 0.29
N GLY A 85 -9.88 9.57 0.44
CA GLY A 85 -11.04 8.80 0.87
C GLY A 85 -12.00 8.35 -0.24
N LEU A 86 -11.74 8.70 -1.51
CA LEU A 86 -12.47 8.14 -2.66
C LEU A 86 -11.97 6.76 -3.08
N VAL A 87 -10.71 6.45 -2.79
CA VAL A 87 -10.09 5.15 -3.01
C VAL A 87 -9.42 4.71 -1.71
N TRP A 88 -9.60 3.45 -1.37
CA TRP A 88 -9.00 2.85 -0.20
C TRP A 88 -8.37 1.52 -0.56
N TYR A 89 -7.22 1.24 0.00
CA TYR A 89 -6.60 -0.07 -0.03
C TYR A 89 -6.55 -0.61 1.39
N ALA A 90 -7.39 -1.60 1.67
CA ALA A 90 -7.43 -2.30 2.96
C ALA A 90 -6.69 -3.62 2.82
N TYR A 91 -5.68 -3.86 3.65
CA TYR A 91 -4.80 -5.01 3.51
C TYR A 91 -4.46 -5.66 4.84
N ALA A 92 -4.08 -6.94 4.75
CA ALA A 92 -3.56 -7.70 5.88
C ALA A 92 -2.51 -8.71 5.40
N GLY A 93 -1.49 -8.90 6.22
CA GLY A 93 -0.41 -9.80 5.91
C GLY A 93 0.60 -9.90 7.04
N GLY A 94 1.86 -10.09 6.69
CA GLY A 94 2.90 -10.28 7.68
C GLY A 94 4.30 -9.82 7.27
N HIS A 95 5.14 -9.76 8.29
CA HIS A 95 6.55 -9.44 8.22
C HIS A 95 7.37 -10.62 8.71
N LEU A 96 8.43 -10.95 7.97
CA LEU A 96 9.42 -11.94 8.39
C LEU A 96 10.72 -11.21 8.73
N PRO A 97 11.06 -11.06 10.03
CA PRO A 97 12.19 -10.24 10.44
C PRO A 97 13.54 -10.95 10.31
N PHE A 98 14.55 -10.20 9.85
CA PHE A 98 15.95 -10.60 9.73
C PHE A 98 16.86 -9.47 10.25
N GLY A 99 16.86 -9.28 11.58
CA GLY A 99 17.57 -8.18 12.23
C GLY A 99 16.90 -6.82 11.97
N ARG A 100 17.62 -5.89 11.34
CA ARG A 100 17.07 -4.57 10.95
C ARG A 100 16.26 -4.61 9.65
N MET A 101 16.45 -5.66 8.86
CA MET A 101 15.71 -5.89 7.62
C MET A 101 14.56 -6.85 7.88
N TYR A 102 13.56 -6.84 7.01
CA TYR A 102 12.44 -7.77 7.06
C TYR A 102 11.83 -7.94 5.67
N ALA A 103 11.30 -9.13 5.38
CA ALA A 103 10.47 -9.35 4.20
C ALA A 103 9.01 -9.06 4.53
N ILE A 104 8.24 -8.59 3.55
CA ILE A 104 6.82 -8.30 3.70
C ILE A 104 6.02 -9.04 2.64
N ALA A 105 4.85 -9.54 3.02
CA ALA A 105 3.85 -10.02 2.08
C ALA A 105 2.45 -9.79 2.64
N ASP A 106 1.55 -9.29 1.82
CA ASP A 106 0.16 -9.05 2.19
C ASP A 106 -0.79 -9.16 1.00
N LEU A 107 -2.06 -9.32 1.34
CA LEU A 107 -3.18 -9.27 0.42
C LEU A 107 -4.11 -8.15 0.86
N GLY A 108 -4.60 -7.39 -0.10
CA GLY A 108 -5.58 -6.37 0.18
C GLY A 108 -6.57 -6.17 -0.94
N VAL A 109 -7.61 -5.41 -0.62
CA VAL A 109 -8.69 -5.07 -1.53
C VAL A 109 -8.64 -3.57 -1.76
N LEU A 110 -8.58 -3.18 -3.03
CA LEU A 110 -8.80 -1.81 -3.45
C LEU A 110 -10.30 -1.57 -3.62
N ILE A 111 -10.80 -0.58 -2.91
CA ILE A 111 -12.20 -0.16 -2.89
C ILE A 111 -12.25 1.24 -3.47
N SER A 112 -12.91 1.38 -4.62
CA SER A 112 -13.17 2.68 -5.22
C SER A 112 -14.62 3.08 -5.05
N PHE A 113 -14.84 4.27 -4.52
CA PHE A 113 -16.15 4.91 -4.53
C PHE A 113 -16.37 5.66 -5.86
N GLY A 114 -17.62 5.70 -6.34
CA GLY A 114 -17.98 6.44 -7.55
C GLY A 114 -17.46 5.85 -8.88
N GLY A 115 -16.90 4.63 -8.88
CA GLY A 115 -16.42 3.97 -10.10
C GLY A 115 -15.13 4.55 -10.68
N LEU A 116 -14.33 5.26 -9.87
CA LEU A 116 -13.07 5.89 -10.30
C LEU A 116 -11.98 4.87 -10.67
N ALA A 117 -11.99 3.71 -10.03
CA ALA A 117 -11.10 2.60 -10.35
C ALA A 117 -11.83 1.26 -10.19
N PRO A 118 -11.41 0.21 -10.91
CA PRO A 118 -11.92 -1.14 -10.67
C PRO A 118 -11.53 -1.61 -9.27
N ASN A 119 -12.40 -2.39 -8.64
CA ASN A 119 -12.06 -3.06 -7.40
C ASN A 119 -11.10 -4.21 -7.71
N PHE A 120 -9.89 -4.15 -7.17
CA PHE A 120 -8.86 -5.17 -7.37
C PHE A 120 -8.50 -5.84 -6.06
N VAL A 121 -8.11 -7.11 -6.16
CA VAL A 121 -7.39 -7.78 -5.08
C VAL A 121 -5.91 -7.65 -5.43
N ILE A 122 -5.15 -7.03 -4.54
CA ILE A 122 -3.74 -6.73 -4.77
C ILE A 122 -2.93 -7.62 -3.84
N PHE A 123 -1.99 -8.34 -4.42
CA PHE A 123 -0.91 -9.00 -3.69
C PHE A 123 0.32 -8.09 -3.68
N ARG A 124 0.87 -7.85 -2.49
CA ARG A 124 2.09 -7.08 -2.30
C ARG A 124 3.16 -7.98 -1.71
N ILE A 125 4.37 -7.89 -2.26
CA ILE A 125 5.55 -8.56 -1.72
C ILE A 125 6.74 -7.61 -1.80
N GLY A 126 7.59 -7.63 -0.78
CA GLY A 126 8.72 -6.72 -0.72
C GLY A 126 9.60 -6.94 0.49
N GLY A 127 10.34 -5.90 0.83
CA GLY A 127 11.16 -5.86 2.01
C GLY A 127 11.26 -4.46 2.58
N GLY A 128 11.59 -4.38 3.86
CA GLY A 128 11.80 -3.13 4.55
C GLY A 128 13.03 -3.16 5.44
N MET A 129 13.40 -1.97 5.90
CA MET A 129 14.49 -1.74 6.82
C MET A 129 14.07 -0.74 7.88
N LYS A 130 14.34 -1.07 9.15
CA LYS A 130 14.16 -0.15 10.27
C LYS A 130 15.24 0.93 10.26
N LEU A 131 14.82 2.18 10.34
CA LEU A 131 15.64 3.38 10.44
C LEU A 131 15.61 3.88 11.89
N GLY A 132 16.49 3.33 12.73
CA GLY A 132 16.53 3.64 14.15
C GLY A 132 15.41 2.96 14.94
N MET A 133 14.89 3.65 15.96
CA MET A 133 13.85 3.08 16.85
C MET A 133 12.46 3.10 16.22
N ASN A 134 12.12 4.21 15.54
CA ASN A 134 10.74 4.48 15.13
C ASN A 134 10.58 4.62 13.61
N GLY A 135 11.66 4.85 12.85
CA GLY A 135 11.56 4.98 11.40
C GLY A 135 11.61 3.63 10.69
N PHE A 136 11.02 3.57 9.50
CA PHE A 136 11.26 2.48 8.55
C PHE A 136 11.15 2.97 7.11
N VAL A 137 11.75 2.19 6.20
CA VAL A 137 11.54 2.30 4.75
C VAL A 137 11.17 0.93 4.20
N GLU A 138 10.20 0.88 3.30
CA GLU A 138 9.78 -0.34 2.60
C GLU A 138 9.83 -0.14 1.09
N PHE A 139 10.24 -1.19 0.39
CA PHE A 139 10.16 -1.30 -1.06
C PHE A 139 9.40 -2.57 -1.40
N SER A 140 8.37 -2.46 -2.23
CA SER A 140 7.53 -3.59 -2.61
C SER A 140 7.15 -3.55 -4.07
N THR A 141 6.81 -4.72 -4.62
CA THR A 141 6.10 -4.84 -5.88
C THR A 141 4.67 -5.33 -5.63
N LEU A 142 3.77 -4.96 -6.54
CA LEU A 142 2.35 -5.25 -6.45
C LEU A 142 1.91 -6.00 -7.69
N ALA A 143 0.94 -6.89 -7.51
CA ALA A 143 0.24 -7.56 -8.59
C ALA A 143 -1.26 -7.52 -8.31
N ALA A 144 -2.05 -7.03 -9.27
CA ALA A 144 -3.49 -7.20 -9.24
C ALA A 144 -3.80 -8.65 -9.63
N LEU A 145 -4.41 -9.43 -8.74
CA LEU A 145 -4.63 -10.86 -8.98
C LEU A 145 -5.55 -11.12 -10.18
N GLN A 146 -6.48 -10.20 -10.44
CA GLN A 146 -7.36 -10.25 -11.61
C GLN A 146 -6.64 -9.98 -12.93
N ASP A 147 -5.48 -9.30 -12.88
CA ASP A 147 -4.71 -8.90 -14.06
C ASP A 147 -3.21 -9.13 -13.84
N ILE A 148 -2.88 -10.30 -13.30
CA ILE A 148 -1.54 -10.61 -12.82
C ILE A 148 -0.51 -10.55 -13.95
N GLN A 149 -0.88 -10.98 -15.16
CA GLN A 149 0.00 -10.98 -16.33
C GLN A 149 0.47 -9.58 -16.72
N ASN A 150 -0.38 -8.56 -16.49
CA ASN A 150 -0.06 -7.17 -16.86
C ASN A 150 0.42 -6.33 -15.69
N THR A 151 0.44 -6.84 -14.47
CA THR A 151 0.80 -6.07 -13.26
C THR A 151 2.02 -6.61 -12.53
N ILE A 152 2.28 -7.92 -12.57
CA ILE A 152 3.40 -8.52 -11.84
C ILE A 152 4.75 -7.95 -12.29
N GLY A 153 5.53 -7.43 -11.33
CA GLY A 153 6.84 -6.83 -11.59
C GLY A 153 6.79 -5.49 -12.34
N LYS A 154 5.61 -4.88 -12.46
CA LYS A 154 5.39 -3.62 -13.19
C LYS A 154 4.92 -2.48 -12.29
N LEU A 155 4.43 -2.81 -11.10
CA LEU A 155 4.00 -1.87 -10.07
C LEU A 155 4.95 -1.94 -8.88
N PHE A 156 5.41 -0.79 -8.41
CA PHE A 156 6.34 -0.69 -7.29
C PHE A 156 5.87 0.35 -6.29
N THR A 157 6.06 0.10 -5.01
CA THR A 157 5.83 1.09 -3.96
C THR A 157 7.08 1.33 -3.16
N VAL A 158 7.32 2.59 -2.83
CA VAL A 158 8.25 3.00 -1.78
C VAL A 158 7.44 3.59 -0.64
N GLU A 159 7.71 3.18 0.59
CA GLU A 159 7.05 3.73 1.77
C GLU A 159 8.09 4.18 2.79
N PHE A 160 7.88 5.37 3.35
CA PHE A 160 8.59 5.87 4.52
C PHE A 160 7.61 6.01 5.65
N GLY A 161 7.88 5.39 6.79
CA GLY A 161 6.95 5.43 7.91
C GLY A 161 7.58 5.60 9.28
N TYR A 162 6.70 5.92 10.22
CA TYR A 162 7.02 6.15 11.62
C TYR A 162 6.12 5.28 12.50
N ILE A 163 6.72 4.59 13.47
CA ILE A 163 6.08 3.74 14.47
C ILE A 163 5.94 4.54 15.77
N PHE A 164 4.74 4.57 16.34
CA PHE A 164 4.40 5.25 17.59
C PHE A 164 4.59 4.35 18.82
#